data_AF-A0A2G5ZB81-F1
#
_entry.id   AF-A0A2G5ZB81-F1
#
_cell.length_a   1.000
_cell.length_b   1.000
_cell.length_c   1.000
_cell.angle_alpha   90.00
_cell.angle_beta   90.00
_cell.angle_gamma   90.00
#
_symmetry.space_group_name_H-M   'P 1'
#
loop_
_entity.id
_entity.type
_entity.pdbx_description
1 polymer ?
#
loop_
_entity_poly.entity_id
_entity_poly.type
_entity_poly.pdbx_seq_one_letter_code
_entity_poly.pdbx_strand_id
1 'polypeptide(L)'
;MKKDLLVVAFVLFIVGWLVTGTKIQSVEEYYLTHIDEITEDSETVTLEIRSDTVLDSMDKLKPGLEKYVEPDGEILKKTEYVLRSGDTAFDLLDRATRHHRIPMEYQGADYNIYNSIYVQGINYLYEFNCGPLSGWMYKVNGEFPSRGVSQYELRDGDEVEFHYTCDLGRDLDGYIRQSKKVGN
;
A
#
# COMPACT_ATOMS: atom_id res chain seq x y z
N MET A 1 -6.87 55.66 5.82
CA MET A 1 -6.32 55.00 4.62
C MET A 1 -5.01 54.24 4.89
N LYS A 2 -3.88 54.89 5.25
CA LYS A 2 -2.60 54.16 5.47
C LYS A 2 -2.59 53.22 6.69
N LYS A 3 -3.28 53.60 7.78
CA LYS A 3 -3.42 52.78 9.00
C LYS A 3 -4.30 51.55 8.76
N ASP A 4 -5.40 51.73 8.02
CA ASP A 4 -6.32 50.64 7.66
C ASP A 4 -5.63 49.60 6.75
N LEU A 5 -4.78 50.05 5.82
CA LEU A 5 -3.97 49.18 4.97
C LEU A 5 -2.94 48.36 5.76
N LEU A 6 -2.30 48.96 6.77
CA LEU A 6 -1.35 48.26 7.65
C LEU A 6 -2.04 47.19 8.51
N VAL A 7 -3.24 47.48 9.01
CA VAL A 7 -4.03 46.50 9.79
C VAL A 7 -4.44 45.32 8.92
N VAL A 8 -4.90 45.57 7.69
CA VAL A 8 -5.24 44.49 6.75
C VAL A 8 -4.03 43.64 6.40
N ALA A 9 -2.87 44.25 6.13
CA ALA A 9 -1.64 43.53 5.85
C ALA A 9 -1.18 42.66 7.04
N PHE A 10 -1.32 43.16 8.27
CA PHE A 10 -0.98 42.43 9.49
C PHE A 10 -1.91 41.24 9.74
N VAL A 11 -3.22 41.40 9.49
CA VAL A 11 -4.19 40.31 9.58
C VAL A 11 -3.90 39.23 8.53
N LEU A 12 -3.61 39.60 7.28
CA LEU A 12 -3.24 38.65 6.23
C LEU A 12 -1.93 37.92 6.55
N PHE A 13 -0.96 38.60 7.17
CA PHE A 13 0.27 37.98 7.64
C PHE A 13 0.01 36.97 8.77
N ILE A 14 -0.84 37.30 9.75
CA ILE A 14 -1.23 36.37 10.82
C ILE A 14 -1.98 35.17 10.24
N VAL A 15 -2.91 35.38 9.31
CA VAL A 15 -3.63 34.28 8.65
C VAL A 15 -2.67 33.40 7.86
N GLY A 16 -1.77 33.99 7.08
CA GLY A 16 -0.72 33.24 6.38
C GLY A 16 0.19 32.47 7.34
N TRP A 17 0.56 33.07 8.47
CA TRP A 17 1.37 32.43 9.50
C TRP A 17 0.63 31.28 10.21
N LEU A 18 -0.66 31.44 10.50
CA LEU A 18 -1.50 30.38 11.07
C LEU A 18 -1.69 29.22 10.10
N VAL A 19 -1.92 29.51 8.82
CA VAL A 19 -2.08 28.49 7.77
C VAL A 19 -0.77 27.73 7.53
N THR A 20 0.39 28.39 7.64
CA THR A 20 1.70 27.74 7.46
C THR A 20 2.22 27.06 8.72
N GLY A 21 1.79 27.52 9.92
CA GLY A 21 2.25 27.01 11.21
C GLY A 21 1.43 25.86 11.78
N THR A 22 0.24 25.58 11.23
CA THR A 22 -0.62 24.48 11.69
C THR A 22 -0.57 23.31 10.71
N LYS A 23 -0.08 22.15 11.17
CA LYS A 23 -0.25 20.88 10.45
C LYS A 23 -1.70 20.43 10.64
N ILE A 24 -2.60 20.91 9.79
CA ILE A 24 -4.01 20.51 9.81
C ILE A 24 -4.08 19.06 9.28
N GLN A 25 -4.21 18.11 10.19
CA GLN A 25 -4.53 16.72 9.86
C GLN A 25 -6.04 16.57 9.73
N SER A 26 -6.49 15.68 8.84
CA SER A 26 -7.92 15.35 8.77
C SER A 26 -8.33 14.63 10.06
N VAL A 27 -9.63 14.69 10.40
CA VAL A 27 -10.18 13.95 11.55
C VAL A 27 -9.82 12.47 11.47
N GLU A 28 -9.87 11.91 10.27
CA GLU A 28 -9.56 10.51 9.99
C GLU A 28 -8.07 10.21 10.19
N GLU A 29 -7.17 11.08 9.73
CA GLU A 29 -5.73 10.92 9.93
C GLU A 29 -5.35 10.96 11.43
N TYR A 30 -5.98 11.82 12.22
CA TYR A 30 -5.75 11.89 13.67
C TYR A 30 -6.18 10.61 14.40
N TYR A 31 -7.33 10.03 14.04
CA TYR A 31 -7.76 8.76 14.65
C TYR A 31 -6.90 7.59 14.19
N LEU A 32 -6.46 7.57 12.93
CA LEU A 32 -5.57 6.54 12.39
C LEU A 32 -4.21 6.51 13.11
N THR A 33 -3.62 7.64 13.47
CA THR A 33 -2.30 7.62 14.12
C THR A 33 -2.32 7.09 15.56
N HIS A 34 -3.44 7.21 16.27
CA HIS A 34 -3.53 6.80 17.69
C HIS A 34 -4.13 5.40 17.85
N ILE A 35 -4.99 4.96 16.92
CA ILE A 35 -5.56 3.60 16.95
C ILE A 35 -4.54 2.52 16.60
N ASP A 36 -3.45 2.91 15.94
CA ASP A 36 -2.35 2.02 15.55
C ASP A 36 -1.16 2.10 16.52
N GLU A 37 -1.32 2.71 17.71
CA GLU A 37 -0.31 2.63 18.77
C GLU A 37 -0.19 1.20 19.29
N ILE A 38 0.96 0.58 19.06
CA ILE A 38 1.28 -0.76 19.55
C ILE A 38 1.57 -0.67 21.05
N THR A 39 0.80 -1.42 21.83
CA THR A 39 0.97 -1.61 23.27
C THR A 39 1.41 -3.05 23.58
N GLU A 40 1.84 -3.35 24.80
CA GLU A 40 2.30 -4.69 25.19
C GLU A 40 1.24 -5.79 24.97
N ASP A 41 -0.04 -5.45 25.03
CA ASP A 41 -1.16 -6.38 24.85
C ASP A 41 -1.72 -6.38 23.42
N SER A 42 -1.08 -5.69 22.47
CA SER A 42 -1.55 -5.61 21.08
C SER A 42 -1.17 -6.87 20.31
N GLU A 43 -2.14 -7.45 19.61
CA GLU A 43 -1.85 -8.36 18.50
C GLU A 43 -1.28 -7.54 17.34
N THR A 44 -0.27 -8.07 16.65
CA THR A 44 0.43 -7.36 15.57
C THR A 44 0.53 -8.20 14.31
N VAL A 45 0.65 -7.51 13.19
CA VAL A 45 0.93 -8.07 11.87
C VAL A 45 1.97 -7.21 11.18
N THR A 46 2.68 -7.77 10.20
CA THR A 46 3.64 -7.00 9.40
C THR A 46 3.19 -6.86 7.97
N LEU A 47 3.52 -5.71 7.35
CA LEU A 47 3.33 -5.47 5.92
C LEU A 47 4.64 -5.03 5.29
N GLU A 48 4.97 -5.62 4.14
CA GLU A 48 6.04 -5.18 3.24
C GLU A 48 5.48 -5.03 1.80
N ILE A 49 5.91 -4.01 1.07
CA ILE A 49 5.52 -3.80 -0.34
C ILE A 49 6.77 -3.63 -1.19
N ARG A 50 6.91 -4.49 -2.19
CA ARG A 50 8.11 -4.57 -3.04
C ARG A 50 7.82 -4.66 -4.53
N SER A 51 8.78 -4.22 -5.33
CA SER A 51 8.75 -4.20 -6.79
C SER A 51 10.05 -4.67 -7.45
N ASP A 52 10.81 -5.55 -6.78
CA ASP A 52 12.11 -6.08 -7.23
C ASP A 52 12.13 -6.51 -8.69
N THR A 53 11.10 -7.25 -9.12
CA THR A 53 11.06 -7.85 -10.46
C THR A 53 11.11 -6.81 -11.59
N VAL A 54 10.75 -5.55 -11.29
CA VAL A 54 10.86 -4.44 -12.22
C VAL A 54 12.31 -4.09 -12.51
N LEU A 55 13.20 -4.18 -11.52
CA LEU A 55 14.64 -3.89 -11.69
C LEU A 55 15.28 -4.84 -12.71
N ASP A 56 14.83 -6.09 -12.73
CA ASP A 56 15.26 -7.11 -13.70
C ASP A 56 14.49 -7.05 -15.04
N SER A 57 13.44 -6.23 -15.13
CA SER A 57 12.53 -6.11 -16.27
C SER A 57 12.32 -4.68 -16.75
N MET A 58 13.31 -3.80 -16.54
CA MET A 58 13.23 -2.37 -16.89
C MET A 58 12.97 -2.14 -18.39
N ASP A 59 13.33 -3.07 -19.26
CA ASP A 59 13.05 -3.02 -20.70
C ASP A 59 11.56 -3.15 -21.04
N LYS A 60 10.77 -3.76 -20.15
CA LYS A 60 9.32 -3.93 -20.30
C LYS A 60 8.52 -2.82 -19.63
N LEU A 61 9.15 -2.03 -18.77
CA LEU A 61 8.50 -0.95 -18.04
C LEU A 61 7.97 0.10 -19.01
N LYS A 62 6.72 0.53 -18.83
CA LYS A 62 6.15 1.63 -19.61
C LYS A 62 6.99 2.91 -19.43
N PRO A 63 7.33 3.62 -20.52
CA PRO A 63 8.15 4.83 -20.44
C PRO A 63 7.58 5.90 -19.50
N GLY A 64 8.45 6.52 -18.71
CA GLY A 64 8.09 7.61 -17.79
C GLY A 64 7.75 7.16 -16.36
N LEU A 65 7.75 5.85 -16.11
CA LEU A 65 7.52 5.27 -14.79
C LEU A 65 8.82 5.01 -14.01
N GLU A 66 9.98 5.18 -14.62
CA GLU A 66 11.29 4.89 -14.01
C GLU A 66 11.50 5.68 -12.72
N LYS A 67 10.92 6.87 -12.62
CA LYS A 67 10.96 7.75 -11.43
C LYS A 67 10.12 7.26 -10.23
N TYR A 68 9.27 6.26 -10.43
CA TYR A 68 8.42 5.65 -9.40
C TYR A 68 8.93 4.27 -8.97
N VAL A 69 10.01 3.78 -9.57
CA VAL A 69 10.65 2.51 -9.21
C VAL A 69 11.74 2.81 -8.19
N GLU A 70 11.59 2.24 -7.00
CA GLU A 70 12.59 2.39 -5.95
C GLU A 70 13.86 1.62 -6.32
N PRO A 71 15.07 2.17 -6.11
CA PRO A 71 16.31 1.55 -6.57
C PRO A 71 16.60 0.14 -6.03
N ASP A 72 16.03 -0.20 -4.88
CA ASP A 72 16.11 -1.51 -4.22
C ASP A 72 14.76 -2.26 -4.22
N GLY A 73 13.78 -1.74 -4.96
CA GLY A 73 12.44 -2.28 -5.08
C GLY A 73 11.56 -2.07 -3.85
N GLU A 74 12.05 -1.48 -2.75
CA GLU A 74 11.31 -1.33 -1.49
C GLU A 74 10.37 -0.13 -1.51
N ILE A 75 9.08 -0.36 -1.78
CA ILE A 75 8.04 0.69 -1.75
C ILE A 75 7.60 0.97 -0.30
N LEU A 76 7.48 -0.09 0.49
CA LEU A 76 7.23 0.00 1.92
C LEU A 76 8.07 -1.07 2.61
N LYS A 77 9.02 -0.62 3.41
CA LYS A 77 9.80 -1.48 4.30
C LYS A 77 8.87 -2.31 5.19
N LYS A 78 9.27 -3.54 5.53
CA LYS A 78 8.58 -4.36 6.53
C LYS A 78 8.30 -3.55 7.80
N THR A 79 7.03 -3.26 8.02
CA THR A 79 6.54 -2.38 9.09
C THR A 79 5.49 -3.14 9.88
N GLU A 80 5.53 -2.98 11.20
CA GLU A 80 4.59 -3.60 12.13
C GLU A 80 3.37 -2.70 12.33
N TYR A 81 2.19 -3.32 12.38
CA TYR A 81 0.91 -2.65 12.59
C TYR A 81 0.11 -3.42 13.64
N VAL A 82 -0.71 -2.71 14.40
CA VAL A 82 -1.73 -3.33 15.25
C VAL A 82 -2.69 -4.13 14.37
N LEU A 83 -2.94 -5.39 14.75
CA LEU A 83 -3.99 -6.21 14.17
C LEU A 83 -5.33 -5.82 14.78
N ARG A 84 -6.29 -5.45 13.96
CA ARG A 84 -7.66 -5.18 14.42
C ARG A 84 -8.52 -6.42 14.17
N SER A 85 -9.53 -6.57 15.02
CA SER A 85 -10.46 -7.70 14.92
C SER A 85 -11.14 -7.71 13.54
N GLY A 86 -10.95 -8.81 12.80
CA GLY A 86 -11.52 -9.01 11.47
C GLY A 86 -10.73 -8.36 10.33
N ASP A 87 -9.55 -7.78 10.59
CA ASP A 87 -8.70 -7.24 9.53
C ASP A 87 -8.37 -8.34 8.51
N THR A 88 -8.55 -8.00 7.23
CA THR A 88 -8.06 -8.81 6.12
C THR A 88 -6.70 -8.30 5.63
N ALA A 89 -6.03 -9.08 4.79
CA ALA A 89 -4.82 -8.62 4.09
C ALA A 89 -5.06 -7.31 3.30
N PHE A 90 -6.29 -7.09 2.81
CA PHE A 90 -6.65 -5.84 2.15
C PHE A 90 -6.79 -4.68 3.14
N ASP A 91 -7.44 -4.89 4.28
CA ASP A 91 -7.64 -3.82 5.28
C ASP A 91 -6.29 -3.32 5.82
N LEU A 92 -5.33 -4.24 6.01
CA LEU A 92 -3.95 -3.90 6.34
C LEU A 92 -3.29 -3.06 5.23
N LEU A 93 -3.42 -3.47 3.96
CA LEU A 93 -2.88 -2.74 2.82
C LEU A 93 -3.48 -1.33 2.68
N ASP A 94 -4.81 -1.19 2.69
CA ASP A 94 -5.51 0.09 2.55
C ASP A 94 -5.11 1.05 3.68
N ARG A 95 -5.05 0.54 4.92
CA ARG A 95 -4.62 1.32 6.08
C ARG A 95 -3.17 1.81 5.94
N ALA A 96 -2.24 0.90 5.65
CA ALA A 96 -0.83 1.24 5.53
C ALA A 96 -0.56 2.21 4.37
N THR A 97 -1.12 1.96 3.20
CA THR A 97 -0.92 2.83 2.02
C THR A 97 -1.48 4.24 2.25
N ARG A 98 -2.64 4.38 2.91
CA ARG A 98 -3.16 5.70 3.32
C ARG A 98 -2.24 6.39 4.32
N HIS A 99 -1.76 5.67 5.34
CA HIS A 99 -0.86 6.23 6.35
C HIS A 99 0.44 6.78 5.72
N HIS A 100 1.04 6.00 4.82
CA HIS A 100 2.28 6.36 4.13
C HIS A 100 2.06 7.27 2.91
N ARG A 101 0.81 7.64 2.59
CA ARG A 101 0.44 8.41 1.39
C ARG A 101 0.93 7.76 0.10
N ILE A 102 0.95 6.43 0.06
CA ILE A 102 1.28 5.64 -1.12
C ILE A 102 0.00 5.52 -1.95
N PRO A 103 -0.03 6.02 -3.21
CA PRO A 103 -1.19 5.87 -4.07
C PRO A 103 -1.46 4.38 -4.33
N MET A 104 -2.69 3.96 -4.06
CA MET A 104 -3.17 2.60 -4.33
C MET A 104 -4.54 2.68 -4.98
N GLU A 105 -4.74 1.89 -6.03
CA GLU A 105 -6.02 1.75 -6.73
C GLU A 105 -6.45 0.29 -6.73
N TYR A 106 -7.74 0.06 -6.58
CA TYR A 106 -8.34 -1.26 -6.56
C TYR A 106 -9.76 -1.26 -7.14
N GLN A 107 -10.18 -2.42 -7.59
CA GLN A 107 -11.56 -2.69 -7.98
C GLN A 107 -12.26 -3.50 -6.88
N GLY A 108 -13.41 -2.99 -6.41
CA GLY A 108 -14.21 -3.66 -5.38
C GLY A 108 -14.69 -5.05 -5.79
N ALA A 109 -14.93 -5.92 -4.80
CA ALA A 109 -15.29 -7.33 -5.01
C ALA A 109 -16.52 -7.53 -5.90
N ASP A 110 -17.53 -6.65 -5.80
CA ASP A 110 -18.76 -6.71 -6.60
C ASP A 110 -18.58 -6.37 -8.08
N TYR A 111 -17.42 -5.83 -8.46
CA TYR A 111 -17.15 -5.33 -9.80
C TYR A 111 -16.24 -6.25 -10.62
N ASN A 112 -15.81 -7.39 -10.06
CA ASN A 112 -14.89 -8.31 -10.72
C ASN A 112 -15.29 -9.79 -10.52
N ILE A 113 -14.69 -10.67 -11.32
CA ILE A 113 -15.01 -12.11 -11.32
C ILE A 113 -14.39 -12.89 -10.15
N TYR A 114 -13.51 -12.26 -9.36
CA TYR A 114 -12.74 -12.91 -8.31
C TYR A 114 -13.49 -12.97 -6.98
N ASN A 115 -14.63 -12.28 -6.86
CA ASN A 115 -15.42 -12.17 -5.62
C ASN A 115 -14.57 -11.67 -4.43
N SER A 116 -13.53 -10.89 -4.73
CA SER A 116 -12.60 -10.28 -3.78
C SER A 116 -12.05 -8.99 -4.40
N ILE A 117 -11.45 -8.13 -3.58
CA ILE A 117 -10.82 -6.91 -4.09
C ILE A 117 -9.66 -7.25 -5.02
N TYR A 118 -9.61 -6.57 -6.16
CA TYR A 118 -8.53 -6.67 -7.14
C TYR A 118 -7.65 -5.43 -7.07
N VAL A 119 -6.41 -5.56 -6.58
CA VAL A 119 -5.45 -4.44 -6.46
C VAL A 119 -4.85 -4.17 -7.84
N GLN A 120 -5.16 -3.01 -8.39
CA GLN A 120 -4.78 -2.63 -9.75
C GLN A 120 -3.42 -1.93 -9.79
N GLY A 121 -3.08 -1.16 -8.76
CA GLY A 121 -1.82 -0.44 -8.70
C GLY A 121 -1.44 -0.01 -7.29
N ILE A 122 -0.13 0.04 -7.04
CA ILE A 122 0.48 0.57 -5.82
C ILE A 122 1.69 1.41 -6.26
N ASN A 123 1.88 2.59 -5.67
CA ASN A 123 2.98 3.50 -5.97
C ASN A 123 3.13 3.83 -7.47
N TYR A 124 2.02 4.15 -8.13
CA TYR A 124 1.94 4.43 -9.58
C TYR A 124 2.33 3.26 -10.51
N LEU A 125 2.65 2.10 -9.96
CA LEU A 125 2.96 0.90 -10.71
C LEU A 125 1.70 0.03 -10.82
N TYR A 126 1.07 0.06 -11.99
CA TYR A 126 -0.19 -0.62 -12.25
C TYR A 126 0.00 -1.98 -12.93
N GLU A 127 -1.03 -2.80 -12.89
CA GLU A 127 -1.18 -3.92 -13.80
C GLU A 127 -0.81 -3.52 -15.23
N PHE A 128 -0.18 -4.46 -15.92
CA PHE A 128 0.32 -4.30 -17.29
C PHE A 128 1.44 -3.26 -17.51
N ASN A 129 2.01 -2.67 -16.45
CA ASN A 129 3.08 -1.67 -16.61
C ASN A 129 4.44 -2.28 -16.97
N CYS A 130 4.61 -3.59 -16.78
CA CYS A 130 5.76 -4.37 -17.26
C CYS A 130 5.33 -5.47 -18.25
N GLY A 131 4.31 -5.18 -19.06
CA GLY A 131 3.74 -6.10 -20.05
C GLY A 131 2.48 -6.83 -19.58
N PRO A 132 1.78 -7.57 -20.45
CA PRO A 132 0.43 -8.08 -20.21
C PRO A 132 0.31 -9.11 -19.05
N LEU A 133 1.44 -9.58 -18.55
CA LEU A 133 1.54 -10.58 -17.47
C LEU A 133 1.89 -9.96 -16.11
N SER A 134 2.03 -8.63 -16.06
CA SER A 134 2.47 -7.92 -14.88
C SER A 134 1.32 -7.45 -14.00
N GLY A 135 1.52 -7.45 -12.67
CA GLY A 135 0.52 -7.04 -11.70
C GLY A 135 0.95 -7.30 -10.26
N TRP A 136 0.03 -7.08 -9.32
CA TRP A 136 0.28 -7.24 -7.88
C TRP A 136 -0.15 -8.61 -7.38
N MET A 137 0.73 -9.22 -6.59
CA MET A 137 0.48 -10.48 -5.90
C MET A 137 0.78 -10.33 -4.42
N TYR A 138 0.06 -11.07 -3.58
CA TYR A 138 0.28 -11.02 -2.14
C TYR A 138 0.67 -12.39 -1.59
N LYS A 139 1.49 -12.37 -0.53
CA LYS A 139 1.88 -13.52 0.26
C LYS A 139 1.47 -13.29 1.71
N VAL A 140 1.17 -14.38 2.41
CA VAL A 140 1.05 -14.40 3.87
C VAL A 140 1.93 -15.52 4.39
N ASN A 141 2.84 -15.20 5.31
CA ASN A 141 3.80 -16.14 5.90
C ASN A 141 4.62 -16.91 4.83
N GLY A 142 5.04 -16.22 3.77
CA GLY A 142 5.82 -16.78 2.67
C GLY A 142 5.06 -17.63 1.65
N GLU A 143 3.74 -17.78 1.79
CA GLU A 143 2.89 -18.54 0.85
C GLU A 143 1.93 -17.62 0.09
N PHE A 144 1.62 -17.91 -1.18
CA PHE A 144 0.61 -17.17 -1.95
C PHE A 144 -0.77 -17.75 -1.69
N PRO A 145 -1.67 -17.09 -0.96
CA PRO A 145 -2.92 -17.75 -0.59
C PRO A 145 -3.80 -18.05 -1.80
N SER A 146 -4.61 -19.12 -1.71
CA SER A 146 -5.62 -19.45 -2.73
C SER A 146 -6.93 -18.65 -2.54
N ARG A 147 -6.94 -17.70 -1.59
CA ARG A 147 -8.06 -16.80 -1.31
C ARG A 147 -7.73 -15.43 -1.88
N GLY A 148 -8.76 -14.60 -2.08
CA GLY A 148 -8.53 -13.21 -2.44
C GLY A 148 -8.07 -12.38 -1.24
N VAL A 149 -7.42 -11.24 -1.52
CA VAL A 149 -6.82 -10.35 -0.51
C VAL A 149 -7.83 -9.82 0.51
N SER A 150 -9.08 -9.60 0.11
CA SER A 150 -10.17 -9.16 1.01
C SER A 150 -10.94 -10.32 1.65
N GLN A 151 -10.49 -11.57 1.46
CA GLN A 151 -11.10 -12.77 2.03
C GLN A 151 -10.15 -13.48 3.02
N TYR A 152 -8.89 -13.05 3.08
CA TYR A 152 -7.90 -13.60 3.99
C TYR A 152 -7.93 -12.79 5.29
N GLU A 153 -8.65 -13.28 6.30
CA GLU A 153 -8.62 -12.73 7.66
C GLU A 153 -7.26 -13.02 8.30
N LEU A 154 -6.61 -11.97 8.78
CA LEU A 154 -5.29 -12.03 9.39
C LEU A 154 -5.36 -12.50 10.84
N ARG A 155 -4.23 -13.01 11.32
CA ARG A 155 -4.02 -13.45 12.70
C ARG A 155 -2.77 -12.81 13.27
N ASP A 156 -2.71 -12.80 14.59
CA ASP A 156 -1.55 -12.31 15.31
C ASP A 156 -0.26 -12.99 14.82
N GLY A 157 0.75 -12.18 14.54
CA GLY A 157 2.04 -12.57 13.98
C GLY A 157 2.08 -12.82 12.47
N ASP A 158 0.98 -12.66 11.72
CA ASP A 158 1.01 -12.85 10.28
C ASP A 158 1.94 -11.83 9.58
N GLU A 159 2.74 -12.34 8.64
CA GLU A 159 3.60 -11.55 7.78
C GLU A 159 2.99 -11.42 6.39
N VAL A 160 2.55 -10.21 6.03
CA VAL A 160 1.92 -9.91 4.74
C VAL A 160 2.92 -9.22 3.83
N GLU A 161 3.03 -9.70 2.60
CA GLU A 161 3.91 -9.10 1.59
C GLU A 161 3.14 -8.87 0.29
N PHE A 162 3.31 -7.70 -0.32
CA PHE A 162 2.84 -7.42 -1.68
C PHE A 162 4.03 -7.28 -2.61
N HIS A 163 4.01 -8.06 -3.69
CA HIS A 163 5.06 -8.11 -4.69
C HIS A 163 4.49 -7.80 -6.07
N TYR A 164 5.16 -6.90 -6.77
CA TYR A 164 4.90 -6.72 -8.19
C TYR A 164 5.58 -7.83 -8.98
N THR A 165 4.85 -8.48 -9.88
CA THR A 165 5.37 -9.45 -10.85
C THR A 165 5.37 -8.85 -12.25
N CYS A 166 6.33 -9.26 -13.06
CA CYS A 166 6.41 -9.02 -14.51
C CYS A 166 6.09 -10.29 -15.33
N ASP A 167 5.78 -11.43 -14.69
CA ASP A 167 5.63 -12.73 -15.36
C ASP A 167 4.60 -13.69 -14.71
N LEU A 168 3.44 -13.18 -14.27
CA LEU A 168 2.38 -13.95 -13.57
C LEU A 168 2.91 -14.75 -12.35
N GLY A 169 3.81 -14.16 -11.59
CA GLY A 169 4.40 -14.74 -10.38
C GLY A 169 5.50 -15.77 -10.63
N ARG A 170 5.83 -16.11 -11.88
CA ARG A 170 6.93 -17.06 -12.18
C ARG A 170 8.31 -16.50 -11.85
N ASP A 171 8.40 -15.20 -11.77
CA ASP A 171 9.53 -14.39 -11.32
C ASP A 171 9.50 -14.11 -9.80
N LEU A 172 8.53 -14.67 -9.07
CA LEU A 172 8.45 -14.57 -7.62
C LEU A 172 8.78 -15.90 -6.95
N ASP A 173 9.67 -15.83 -5.95
CA ASP A 173 10.04 -16.98 -5.16
C ASP A 173 8.85 -17.61 -4.43
N GLY A 174 8.74 -18.93 -4.52
CA GLY A 174 7.70 -19.74 -3.87
C GLY A 174 6.49 -20.05 -4.73
N TYR A 175 6.19 -19.24 -5.75
CA TYR A 175 4.92 -19.32 -6.49
C TYR A 175 4.74 -20.66 -7.25
N ILE A 176 5.73 -21.06 -8.05
CA ILE A 176 5.67 -22.30 -8.85
C ILE A 176 5.60 -23.56 -7.98
N ARG A 177 6.22 -23.55 -6.79
CA ARG A 177 6.19 -24.71 -5.89
C ARG A 177 4.78 -24.96 -5.34
N GLN A 178 4.04 -23.89 -5.11
CA GLN A 178 2.68 -23.98 -4.60
C GLN A 178 1.67 -24.36 -5.66
N SER A 179 1.78 -23.81 -6.88
CA SER A 179 0.85 -24.15 -7.98
C SER A 179 0.86 -25.64 -8.31
N LYS A 180 2.00 -26.33 -8.16
CA LYS A 180 2.11 -27.79 -8.29
C LYS A 180 1.43 -28.58 -7.16
N LYS A 181 1.31 -28.02 -5.95
CA LYS A 181 0.61 -28.68 -4.83
C LYS A 181 -0.91 -28.62 -4.96
N VAL A 182 -1.44 -27.54 -5.52
CA VAL A 182 -2.90 -27.31 -5.68
C VAL A 182 -3.48 -28.11 -6.86
N GLY A 183 -2.65 -28.48 -7.84
CA GLY A 183 -3.06 -29.22 -9.03
C GLY A 183 -3.09 -30.76 -8.90
N ASN A 184 -3.03 -31.32 -7.69
CA ASN A 184 -3.08 -32.77 -7.41
C ASN A 184 -4.28 -33.13 -6.54
#